data_AF-A0A285U5N1-F1
#
_entry.id   AF-A0A285U5N1-F1
#
_cell.length_a   1.000
_cell.length_b   1.000
_cell.length_c   1.000
_cell.angle_alpha   90.00
_cell.angle_beta   90.00
_cell.angle_gamma   90.00
#
_symmetry.space_group_name_H-M   'P 1'
#
loop_
_entity.id
_entity.type
_entity.pdbx_description
1 polymer ?
#
loop_
_entity_poly.entity_id
_entity_poly.type
_entity_poly.pdbx_seq_one_letter_code
_entity_poly.pdbx_strand_id
1 'polypeptide(L)'
;MKSEKGASIVEFALILPLLILLVFGIIDFGRIFHAYLTIDHAGREAARVASVGKFSDVETTAVQKSGNMITAEDVEVTYSDVNKIRGSIATVKIDYKITFLTPIIQPFFPSGLTLSDTTTMRIE
;
A
#
# COMPACT_ATOMS: atom_id res chain seq x y z
N MET A 1 -37.13 20.35 -36.27
CA MET A 1 -35.80 19.78 -35.99
C MET A 1 -35.21 20.27 -34.66
N LYS A 2 -35.92 20.13 -33.53
CA LYS A 2 -35.49 20.67 -32.21
C LYS A 2 -35.37 19.63 -31.07
N SER A 3 -35.60 18.34 -31.33
CA SER A 3 -35.65 17.31 -30.27
C SER A 3 -34.42 16.39 -30.19
N GLU A 4 -33.64 16.27 -31.27
CA GLU A 4 -32.50 15.34 -31.35
C GLU A 4 -31.37 15.73 -30.38
N LYS A 5 -31.03 17.04 -30.32
CA LYS A 5 -29.92 17.52 -29.47
C LYS A 5 -30.21 17.41 -27.96
N GLY A 6 -31.47 17.49 -27.55
CA GLY A 6 -31.87 17.34 -26.14
C GLY A 6 -31.85 15.88 -25.70
N ALA A 7 -32.27 14.97 -26.57
CA ALA A 7 -32.27 13.53 -26.30
C ALA A 7 -30.85 12.99 -26.05
N SER A 8 -29.87 13.36 -26.89
CA SER A 8 -28.47 12.91 -26.73
C SER A 8 -27.83 13.40 -25.43
N ILE A 9 -28.20 14.58 -24.93
CA ILE A 9 -27.71 15.10 -23.63
C ILE A 9 -28.27 14.26 -22.47
N VAL A 10 -29.54 13.85 -22.55
CA VAL A 10 -30.18 13.02 -21.52
C VAL A 10 -29.59 11.61 -21.50
N GLU A 11 -29.35 11.01 -22.67
CA GLU A 11 -28.69 9.69 -22.77
C GLU A 11 -27.29 9.70 -22.14
N PHE A 12 -26.50 10.74 -22.40
CA PHE A 12 -25.19 10.90 -21.78
C PHE A 12 -25.28 11.09 -20.26
N ALA A 13 -26.24 11.89 -19.78
CA ALA A 13 -26.45 12.13 -18.36
C ALA A 13 -26.79 10.85 -17.57
N LEU A 14 -27.37 9.83 -18.21
CA LEU A 14 -27.64 8.54 -17.58
C LEU A 14 -26.40 7.64 -17.48
N ILE A 15 -25.47 7.74 -18.43
CA ILE A 15 -24.23 6.93 -18.44
C ILE A 15 -23.15 7.57 -17.57
N LEU A 16 -23.14 8.90 -17.48
CA LEU A 16 -22.12 9.66 -16.76
C LEU A 16 -21.90 9.21 -15.30
N PRO A 17 -22.94 8.94 -14.48
CA PRO A 17 -22.75 8.45 -13.11
C PRO A 17 -22.00 7.11 -13.05
N LEU A 18 -22.30 6.19 -13.97
CA LEU A 18 -21.62 4.90 -14.06
C LEU A 18 -20.15 5.08 -14.46
N LEU A 19 -19.89 5.99 -15.40
CA LEU A 19 -18.53 6.33 -15.83
C LEU A 19 -17.72 6.94 -14.67
N ILE A 20 -18.31 7.86 -13.89
CA ILE A 20 -17.65 8.47 -12.72
C ILE A 20 -17.31 7.41 -11.69
N LEU A 21 -18.25 6.50 -11.39
CA LEU A 21 -18.01 5.40 -10.46
C LEU A 21 -16.84 4.51 -10.93
N LEU A 22 -16.83 4.15 -12.21
CA LEU A 22 -15.77 3.33 -12.79
C LEU A 22 -14.40 4.04 -12.69
N VAL A 23 -14.32 5.32 -13.05
CA VAL A 23 -13.09 6.10 -13.00
C VAL A 23 -12.58 6.22 -11.56
N PHE A 24 -13.46 6.52 -10.60
CA PHE A 24 -13.09 6.61 -9.19
C PHE A 24 -12.62 5.27 -8.62
N GLY A 25 -13.30 4.18 -8.99
CA GLY A 25 -12.87 2.82 -8.64
C GLY A 25 -11.46 2.51 -9.17
N ILE A 26 -11.17 2.86 -10.42
CA ILE A 26 -9.85 2.65 -11.03
C ILE A 26 -8.77 3.49 -10.31
N ILE A 27 -9.07 4.74 -9.96
CA ILE A 27 -8.12 5.63 -9.28
C ILE A 27 -7.72 5.07 -7.91
N ASP A 28 -8.70 4.77 -7.04
CA ASP A 28 -8.40 4.25 -5.71
C ASP A 28 -7.77 2.85 -5.77
N PHE A 29 -8.23 1.99 -6.68
CA PHE A 29 -7.61 0.69 -6.91
C PHE A 29 -6.14 0.80 -7.32
N GLY A 30 -5.83 1.68 -8.28
CA GLY A 30 -4.45 1.91 -8.73
C GLY A 30 -3.53 2.37 -7.59
N ARG A 31 -4.03 3.21 -6.69
CA ARG A 31 -3.28 3.65 -5.51
C ARG A 31 -3.05 2.53 -4.51
N ILE A 32 -4.08 1.73 -4.22
CA ILE A 32 -3.96 0.55 -3.34
C ILE A 32 -2.91 -0.42 -3.89
N PHE A 33 -2.99 -0.71 -5.19
CA PHE A 33 -2.07 -1.63 -5.85
C PHE A 33 -0.63 -1.10 -5.86
N HIS A 34 -0.44 0.20 -6.15
CA HIS A 34 0.86 0.85 -6.06
C HIS A 34 1.44 0.77 -4.64
N ALA A 35 0.64 1.08 -3.63
CA ALA A 35 1.07 1.00 -2.23
C ALA A 35 1.48 -0.42 -1.85
N TYR A 36 0.69 -1.43 -2.24
CA TYR A 36 0.99 -2.84 -2.01
C TYR A 36 2.36 -3.25 -2.59
N LEU A 37 2.63 -2.94 -3.87
CA LEU A 37 3.92 -3.25 -4.49
C LEU A 37 5.09 -2.50 -3.82
N THR A 38 4.83 -1.27 -3.37
CA THR A 38 5.83 -0.43 -2.74
C THR A 38 6.23 -0.98 -1.36
N ILE A 39 5.27 -1.41 -0.54
CA ILE A 39 5.56 -2.01 0.76
C ILE A 39 6.21 -3.40 0.63
N ASP A 40 5.79 -4.23 -0.33
CA ASP A 40 6.43 -5.54 -0.60
C ASP A 40 7.91 -5.37 -0.96
N HIS A 41 8.20 -4.45 -1.88
CA HIS A 41 9.57 -4.15 -2.26
C HIS A 41 10.39 -3.61 -1.08
N ALA A 42 9.81 -2.71 -0.28
CA ALA A 42 10.47 -2.15 0.90
C ALA A 42 10.75 -3.20 1.98
N GLY A 43 9.78 -4.08 2.25
CA GLY A 43 9.89 -5.18 3.22
C GLY A 43 10.98 -6.17 2.84
N ARG A 44 11.09 -6.51 1.55
CA ARG A 44 12.15 -7.38 1.03
C ARG A 44 13.55 -6.77 1.15
N GLU A 45 13.70 -5.48 0.85
CA GLU A 45 14.99 -4.81 1.02
C GLU A 45 15.37 -4.65 2.49
N ALA A 46 14.40 -4.35 3.37
CA ALA A 46 14.62 -4.25 4.80
C ALA A 46 15.01 -5.61 5.41
N ALA A 47 14.34 -6.70 5.02
CA ALA A 47 14.66 -8.05 5.46
C ALA A 47 16.06 -8.48 4.98
N ARG A 48 16.48 -8.07 3.78
CA ARG A 48 17.84 -8.31 3.26
C ARG A 48 18.90 -7.53 4.05
N VAL A 49 18.59 -6.32 4.48
CA VAL A 49 19.48 -5.54 5.36
C VAL A 49 19.60 -6.21 6.73
N ALA A 50 18.50 -6.76 7.26
CA ALA A 50 18.51 -7.56 8.48
C ALA A 50 19.33 -8.85 8.33
N SER A 51 19.23 -9.54 7.18
CA SER A 51 19.93 -10.80 6.96
C SER A 51 21.45 -10.66 6.98
N VAL A 52 21.99 -9.53 6.54
CA VAL A 52 23.44 -9.24 6.55
C VAL A 52 23.92 -8.59 7.86
N GLY A 53 23.08 -8.53 8.89
CA GLY A 53 23.45 -8.07 10.22
C GLY A 53 23.36 -6.55 10.46
N LYS A 54 22.78 -5.78 9.53
CA LYS A 54 22.64 -4.32 9.65
C LYS A 54 21.32 -3.93 10.35
N PHE A 55 21.15 -4.38 11.59
CA PHE A 55 19.86 -4.30 12.30
C PHE A 55 19.36 -2.88 12.57
N SER A 56 20.26 -1.90 12.76
CA SER A 56 19.90 -0.49 12.94
C SER A 56 19.30 0.14 11.70
N ASP A 57 19.61 -0.42 10.52
CA ASP A 57 19.29 0.20 9.24
C ASP A 57 17.99 -0.35 8.65
N VAL A 58 17.38 -1.36 9.27
CA VAL A 58 16.22 -2.09 8.74
C VAL A 58 15.03 -1.15 8.56
N GLU A 59 14.63 -0.43 9.61
CA GLU A 59 13.51 0.51 9.57
C GLU A 59 13.79 1.68 8.61
N THR A 60 15.01 2.24 8.66
CA THR A 60 15.41 3.33 7.76
C THR A 60 15.40 2.88 6.31
N THR A 61 15.83 1.65 6.02
CA THR A 61 15.80 1.07 4.68
C THR A 61 14.38 0.86 4.21
N ALA A 62 13.48 0.33 5.06
CA ALA A 62 12.07 0.17 4.72
C ALA A 62 11.43 1.52 4.34
N VAL A 63 11.64 2.55 5.15
CA VAL A 63 11.13 3.91 4.90
C VAL A 63 11.68 4.47 3.59
N GLN A 64 12.99 4.41 3.37
CA GLN A 64 13.62 4.93 2.15
C GLN A 64 13.18 4.18 0.88
N LYS A 65 13.09 2.85 0.96
CA LYS A 65 12.71 2.00 -0.18
C LYS A 65 11.22 2.06 -0.49
N SER A 66 10.40 2.50 0.47
CA SER A 66 8.99 2.85 0.24
C SER A 66 8.78 4.22 -0.41
N GLY A 67 9.84 5.02 -0.61
CA GLY A 67 9.73 6.40 -1.07
C GLY A 67 9.10 7.34 -0.03
N ASN A 68 9.35 7.09 1.26
CA ASN A 68 8.75 7.81 2.40
C ASN A 68 7.22 7.72 2.47
N MET A 69 6.64 6.66 1.89
CA MET A 69 5.21 6.39 2.01
C MET A 69 4.84 5.90 3.41
N ILE A 70 5.76 5.18 4.05
CA ILE A 70 5.63 4.67 5.41
C ILE A 70 6.61 5.39 6.35
N THR A 71 6.34 5.32 7.64
CA THR A 71 7.20 5.80 8.73
C THR A 71 7.81 4.63 9.50
N ALA A 72 8.75 4.90 10.39
CA ALA A 72 9.33 3.85 11.24
C ALA A 72 8.28 3.19 12.16
N GLU A 73 7.21 3.91 12.54
CA GLU A 73 6.12 3.38 13.35
C GLU A 73 5.28 2.32 12.62
N ASP A 74 5.29 2.35 11.28
CA ASP A 74 4.59 1.39 10.43
C ASP A 74 5.38 0.10 10.21
N VAL A 75 6.62 0.02 10.72
CA VAL A 75 7.55 -1.10 10.51
C VAL A 75 7.78 -1.83 11.84
N GLU A 76 7.41 -3.10 11.88
CA GLU A 76 7.66 -3.99 12.99
C GLU A 76 8.73 -5.03 12.60
N VAL A 77 9.85 -5.04 13.31
CA VAL A 77 10.93 -6.00 13.08
C VAL A 77 11.03 -6.97 14.25
N THR A 78 10.81 -8.25 13.98
CA THR A 78 10.96 -9.32 14.96
C THR A 78 12.07 -10.28 14.57
N TYR A 79 12.74 -10.84 15.57
CA TYR A 79 13.82 -11.80 15.40
C TYR A 79 13.47 -13.08 16.13
N SER A 80 13.73 -14.24 15.51
CA SER A 80 13.48 -15.52 16.15
C SER A 80 14.40 -15.80 17.35
N ASP A 81 15.52 -15.06 17.46
CA ASP A 81 16.47 -15.13 18.57
C ASP A 81 16.84 -13.71 19.03
N VAL A 82 16.81 -13.48 20.35
CA VAL A 82 17.15 -12.19 20.98
C VAL A 82 18.59 -11.75 20.73
N ASN A 83 19.50 -12.70 20.51
CA ASN A 83 20.92 -12.43 20.25
C ASN A 83 21.22 -12.21 18.76
N LYS A 84 20.21 -12.28 17.88
CA LYS A 84 20.33 -12.03 16.44
C LYS A 84 21.47 -12.82 15.79
N ILE A 85 21.60 -14.08 16.20
CA ILE A 85 22.69 -14.96 15.76
C ILE A 85 22.53 -15.35 14.30
N ARG A 86 23.66 -15.66 13.65
CA ARG A 86 23.66 -16.27 12.32
C ARG A 86 22.79 -17.53 12.33
N GLY A 87 21.95 -17.67 11.31
CA GLY A 87 20.99 -18.76 11.17
C GLY A 87 19.63 -18.51 11.82
N SER A 88 19.46 -17.47 12.63
CA SER A 88 18.14 -17.02 13.10
C SER A 88 17.35 -16.32 11.98
N ILE A 89 16.05 -16.15 12.15
CA ILE A 89 15.15 -15.55 11.16
C ILE A 89 14.83 -14.12 11.59
N ALA A 90 15.01 -13.17 10.68
CA ALA A 90 14.47 -11.83 10.79
C ALA A 90 13.15 -11.75 10.02
N THR A 91 12.13 -11.22 10.69
CA THR A 91 10.79 -10.99 10.14
C THR A 91 10.54 -9.49 10.15
N VAL A 92 10.27 -8.92 8.98
CA VAL A 92 9.89 -7.53 8.80
C VAL A 92 8.43 -7.49 8.41
N LYS A 93 7.61 -6.82 9.22
CA LYS A 93 6.20 -6.56 8.96
C LYS A 93 6.00 -5.07 8.74
N ILE A 94 5.28 -4.71 7.68
CA ILE A 94 4.97 -3.33 7.33
C ILE A 94 3.46 -3.19 7.28
N ASP A 95 2.90 -2.31 8.11
CA ASP A 95 1.48 -2.00 8.17
C ASP A 95 1.23 -0.58 7.66
N TYR A 96 0.77 -0.44 6.42
CA TYR A 96 0.47 0.85 5.82
C TYR A 96 -1.04 1.11 5.73
N LYS A 97 -1.48 2.24 6.28
CA LYS A 97 -2.88 2.65 6.25
C LYS A 97 -3.14 3.58 5.06
N ILE A 98 -3.82 3.07 4.03
CA ILE A 98 -4.22 3.87 2.88
C ILE A 98 -5.59 4.53 3.11
N THR A 99 -5.66 5.82 2.80
CA THR A 99 -6.90 6.60 2.78
C THR A 99 -7.43 6.74 1.36
N PHE A 100 -8.74 6.60 1.22
CA PHE A 100 -9.43 6.76 -0.06
C PHE A 100 -9.44 8.22 -0.46
N LEU A 101 -9.12 8.48 -1.73
CA LEU A 101 -9.16 9.84 -2.28
C LEU A 101 -10.58 10.20 -2.71
N THR A 102 -11.33 9.21 -3.21
CA THR A 102 -12.65 9.48 -3.77
C THR A 102 -13.73 9.43 -2.68
N PRO A 103 -14.64 10.40 -2.65
CA PRO A 103 -15.66 10.51 -1.61
C PRO A 103 -16.75 9.44 -1.72
N ILE A 104 -16.80 8.69 -2.83
CA ILE A 104 -17.80 7.63 -3.03
C ILE A 104 -17.43 6.37 -2.22
N ILE A 105 -16.14 6.08 -2.06
CA ILE A 105 -15.67 4.86 -1.39
C ILE A 105 -15.45 5.10 0.11
N GLN A 106 -15.10 6.33 0.51
CA GLN A 106 -14.84 6.71 1.89
C GLN A 106 -15.94 6.32 2.90
N PRO A 107 -17.26 6.44 2.61
CA PRO A 107 -18.32 6.02 3.54
C PRO A 107 -18.34 4.52 3.83
N PHE A 108 -17.88 3.69 2.88
CA PHE A 108 -17.82 2.23 3.05
C PHE A 108 -16.59 1.80 3.86
N PHE A 109 -15.54 2.61 3.87
CA PHE A 109 -14.29 2.36 4.57
C PHE A 109 -13.86 3.61 5.37
N PRO A 110 -14.61 3.98 6.42
CA PRO A 110 -14.40 5.24 7.14
C PRO A 110 -13.05 5.28 7.86
N SER A 111 -12.53 4.13 8.25
CA SER A 111 -11.21 4.00 8.86
C SER A 111 -10.08 3.89 7.84
N GLY A 112 -10.33 3.92 6.53
CA GLY A 112 -9.36 3.53 5.51
C GLY A 112 -9.12 2.02 5.46
N LEU A 113 -8.15 1.60 4.65
CA LEU A 113 -7.75 0.21 4.47
C LEU A 113 -6.31 0.03 4.96
N THR A 114 -6.05 -0.98 5.78
CA THR A 114 -4.67 -1.32 6.20
C THR A 114 -4.13 -2.40 5.28
N LEU A 115 -2.99 -2.12 4.66
CA LEU A 115 -2.19 -3.06 3.88
C LEU A 115 -1.07 -3.58 4.77
N SER A 116 -1.05 -4.89 4.98
CA SER A 116 -0.02 -5.55 5.76
C SER A 116 0.84 -6.40 4.83
N ASP A 117 2.15 -6.17 4.86
CA ASP A 117 3.14 -7.04 4.22
C ASP A 117 4.05 -7.65 5.29
N THR A 118 4.43 -8.92 5.12
CA THR A 118 5.33 -9.62 6.04
C THR A 118 6.36 -10.39 5.23
N THR A 119 7.62 -9.99 5.37
CA THR A 119 8.76 -10.64 4.74
C THR A 119 9.66 -11.27 5.79
N THR A 120 10.11 -12.51 5.55
CA THR A 120 11.05 -13.21 6.43
C THR A 120 12.34 -13.56 5.68
N MET A 121 13.49 -13.38 6.33
CA MET A 121 14.79 -13.78 5.79
C MET A 121 15.68 -14.37 6.89
N ARG A 122 16.54 -15.32 6.50
CA ARG A 122 17.52 -15.95 7.40
C ARG A 122 18.75 -15.04 7.52
N ILE A 123 19.25 -14.86 8.74
CA ILE A 123 20.48 -14.11 9.03
C ILE A 123 21.71 -14.94 8.66
N GLU A 124 22.67 -14.34 7.97
CA GLU A 124 23.91 -14.98 7.45
C GLU A 124 25.14 -14.74 8.32
#